data_AF-A0A916AS22-F1
#
_entry.id   AF-A0A916AS22-F1
#
_cell.length_a   1.000
_cell.length_b   1.000
_cell.length_c   1.000
_cell.angle_alpha   90.00
_cell.angle_beta   90.00
_cell.angle_gamma   90.00
#
_symmetry.space_group_name_H-M   'P 1'
#
loop_
_entity.id
_entity.type
_entity.pdbx_description
1 polymer ?
#
loop_
_entity_poly.entity_id
_entity_poly.type
_entity_poly.pdbx_seq_one_letter_code
_entity_poly.pdbx_strand_id
1 'polypeptide(L)' 'MPSFLKRLLLLTVSEQEKKVLVALQTSEVTSRRVVGRGTLTVDAIEVTRTRKFQEYAEQASQIVNSSR' A
#
# COMPACT_ATOMS: atom_id res chain seq x y z
N MET A 1 20.49 14.87 -3.51
CA MET A 1 20.72 14.10 -2.26
C MET A 1 21.61 12.90 -2.58
N PRO A 2 22.69 12.65 -1.82
CA PRO A 2 23.68 11.65 -2.19
C PRO A 2 23.09 10.24 -2.06
N SER A 3 23.33 9.38 -3.06
CA SER A 3 22.74 8.04 -3.19
C SER A 3 23.05 7.10 -2.02
N PHE A 4 24.10 7.41 -1.25
CA PHE A 4 24.56 6.63 -0.11
C PHE A 4 23.54 6.57 1.05
N LEU A 5 22.86 7.69 1.36
CA LEU A 5 21.85 7.74 2.43
C LEU A 5 20.62 6.89 2.10
N LYS A 6 20.22 6.83 0.82
CA LYS A 6 19.12 5.97 0.36
C LYS A 6 19.45 4.49 0.60
N ARG A 7 20.71 4.09 0.35
CA ARG A 7 21.16 2.70 0.48
C ARG A 7 21.23 2.24 1.94
N LEU A 8 21.64 3.14 2.84
CA LEU A 8 21.68 2.86 4.28
C LEU A 8 20.27 2.72 4.89
N LEU A 9 19.30 3.54 4.45
CA LEU A 9 17.90 3.44 4.86
C LEU A 9 17.18 2.18 4.35
N LEU A 10 17.65 1.57 3.26
CA LEU A 10 17.10 0.35 2.67
C LEU A 10 17.69 -0.94 3.28
N LEU A 11 18.84 -0.84 3.96
CA LEU A 11 19.54 -1.99 4.56
C LEU A 11 18.92 -2.47 5.88
N THR A 12 18.10 -1.64 6.54
CA THR A 12 17.41 -1.97 7.80
C THR A 12 15.95 -2.39 7.60
N VAL A 13 15.49 -2.50 6.36
CA VAL A 13 14.09 -2.79 6.01
C VAL A 13 13.96 -4.29 5.81
N SER A 14 13.03 -4.92 6.54
CA SER A 14 12.78 -6.36 6.41
C SER A 14 12.36 -6.74 4.99
N GLU A 15 12.60 -7.99 4.57
CA GLU A 15 12.23 -8.46 3.23
C GLU A 15 10.71 -8.34 2.95
N GLN A 16 9.86 -8.51 3.97
CA GLN A 16 8.42 -8.25 3.84
C GLN A 16 8.12 -6.78 3.58
N GLU A 17 8.79 -5.88 4.31
CA GLU A 17 8.58 -4.45 4.19
C GLU A 17 9.09 -3.93 2.83
N LYS A 18 10.15 -4.52 2.27
CA LYS A 18 10.58 -4.26 0.88
C LYS A 18 9.51 -4.65 -0.14
N LYS A 19 8.87 -5.81 0.00
CA LYS A 19 7.78 -6.24 -0.89
C LYS A 19 6.60 -5.27 -0.85
N VAL A 20 6.22 -4.82 0.34
CA VAL A 20 5.14 -3.83 0.52
C VAL A 20 5.52 -2.50 -0.12
N LEU A 21 6.75 -2.02 0.06
CA LEU A 21 7.23 -0.78 -0.55
C LEU A 21 7.23 -0.84 -2.08
N VAL A 22 7.68 -1.95 -2.66
CA VAL A 22 7.63 -2.17 -4.11
C VAL A 22 6.19 -2.19 -4.60
N ALA A 23 5.30 -2.93 -3.91
CA ALA A 23 3.88 -2.99 -4.27
C ALA A 23 3.20 -1.61 -4.23
N LEU A 24 3.53 -0.78 -3.23
CA LEU A 24 3.02 0.58 -3.13
C LEU A 24 3.60 1.51 -4.19
N GLN A 25 4.89 1.39 -4.53
CA GLN A 25 5.49 2.14 -5.64
C GLN A 25 4.84 1.81 -7.00
N THR A 26 4.36 0.58 -7.16
CA THR A 26 3.64 0.15 -8.37
C THR A 26 2.13 0.40 -8.31
N SER A 27 1.60 0.81 -7.15
CA SER A 27 0.17 1.08 -6.97
C SER A 27 -0.19 2.51 -7.37
N GLU A 28 -1.44 2.72 -7.74
CA GLU A 28 -2.03 4.05 -8.02
C GLU A 28 -2.24 4.91 -6.75
N VAL A 29 -1.73 4.47 -5.59
CA VAL A 29 -2.00 5.07 -4.28
C VAL A 29 -0.75 5.74 -3.73
N THR A 30 -0.89 6.97 -3.30
CA THR A 30 0.15 7.73 -2.62
C THR A 30 0.40 7.13 -1.24
N SER A 31 1.64 6.72 -0.98
CA SER A 31 2.05 6.20 0.34
C SER A 31 3.14 7.06 0.96
N ARG A 32 3.11 7.18 2.29
CA ARG A 32 4.13 7.89 3.08
C ARG A 32 4.69 6.96 4.16
N ARG A 33 6.02 6.91 4.29
CA ARG A 33 6.72 6.16 5.33
C ARG A 33 6.81 7.01 6.60
N VAL A 34 6.33 6.47 7.72
CA VAL A 34 6.49 7.09 9.04
C VAL A 34 7.84 6.66 9.62
N VAL A 35 8.78 7.60 9.69
CA VAL A 35 10.11 7.38 10.26
C VAL A 35 9.99 7.07 11.75
N GLY A 36 10.70 6.04 12.23
CA GLY A 36 10.74 5.63 13.64
C GLY A 36 9.68 4.60 14.07
N ARG A 37 8.67 4.31 13.23
CA ARG A 37 7.64 3.28 13.52
C ARG A 37 7.55 2.14 12.50
N GLY A 38 8.23 2.26 11.35
CA GLY A 38 8.15 1.26 10.28
C GLY A 38 6.76 1.14 9.64
N THR A 39 5.83 2.04 9.97
CA THR A 39 4.45 2.02 9.48
C THR A 39 4.35 2.85 8.20
N LEU A 40 3.56 2.36 7.24
CA LEU A 40 3.22 3.06 6.00
C LEU A 40 1.79 3.57 6.11
N THR A 41 1.58 4.85 5.81
CA THR A 41 0.24 5.44 5.72
C THR A 41 -0.15 5.57 4.27
N VAL A 42 -1.36 5.10 3.94
CA VAL A 42 -2.00 5.25 2.64
C VAL A 42 -3.24 6.13 2.78
N ASP A 43 -3.57 6.92 1.76
CA ASP A 43 -4.79 7.71 1.76
C ASP A 43 -5.99 6.81 1.47
N ALA A 44 -6.93 6.74 2.42
CA ALA A 44 -8.12 5.91 2.29
C ALA A 44 -9.00 6.34 1.10
N ILE A 45 -9.09 7.63 0.79
CA ILE A 45 -9.88 8.13 -0.34
C ILE A 45 -9.27 7.65 -1.65
N GLU A 46 -7.94 7.72 -1.79
CA GLU A 46 -7.26 7.21 -2.98
C GLU A 46 -7.46 5.71 -3.14
N VAL A 47 -7.33 4.94 -2.06
CA VAL A 47 -7.58 3.48 -2.08
C VAL A 47 -8.99 3.18 -2.57
N THR A 48 -10.01 3.88 -2.06
CA THR A 48 -11.41 3.64 -2.45
C THR A 48 -11.73 4.00 -3.91
N ARG A 49 -10.93 4.89 -4.51
CA ARG A 49 -11.08 5.29 -5.92
C ARG A 49 -10.38 4.32 -6.89
N THR A 50 -9.51 3.44 -6.40
CA THR A 50 -8.86 2.45 -7.26
C THR A 50 -9.89 1.49 -7.84
N ARG A 51 -9.71 1.11 -9.12
CA ARG A 51 -10.58 0.15 -9.80
C ARG A 51 -10.64 -1.19 -9.05
N LYS A 52 -9.49 -1.64 -8.53
CA LYS A 52 -9.38 -2.89 -7.77
C LYS A 52 -10.23 -2.88 -6.51
N PHE A 53 -10.27 -1.77 -5.79
CA PHE A 53 -11.13 -1.63 -4.62
C PHE A 53 -12.61 -1.69 -5.00
N GLN A 54 -13.00 -1.01 -6.08
CA GLN A 54 -14.39 -1.02 -6.58
C GLN A 54 -14.83 -2.42 -7.01
N GLU A 55 -13.99 -3.15 -7.74
CA GLU A 55 -14.25 -4.54 -8.15
C GLU A 55 -14.46 -5.46 -6.93
N TYR A 56 -13.61 -5.34 -5.90
CA TYR A 56 -13.78 -6.12 -4.67
C TYR A 56 -15.00 -5.71 -3.85
N ALA A 57 -15.34 -4.42 -3.82
CA ALA A 57 -16.55 -3.94 -3.16
C ALA A 57 -17.81 -4.49 -3.85
N GLU A 58 -17.81 -4.55 -5.19
CA GLU A 58 -18.89 -5.13 -5.96
C GLU A 58 -19.03 -6.65 -5.70
N GLN A 59 -17.92 -7.39 -5.71
CA GLN A 59 -17.93 -8.82 -5.37
C GLN A 59 -18.45 -9.08 -3.95
N ALA A 60 -18.02 -8.28 -2.97
CA ALA A 60 -18.50 -8.39 -1.60
C ALA A 60 -20.01 -8.12 -1.50
N SER A 61 -20.50 -7.09 -2.21
CA SER A 61 -21.93 -6.78 -2.31
C SER A 61 -22.72 -7.95 -2.91
N GLN A 62 -22.22 -8.56 -3.98
CA GLN A 62 -22.86 -9.73 -4.60
C GLN A 62 -22.97 -10.92 -3.65
N ILE A 63 -21.94 -11.20 -2.84
CA ILE A 63 -21.96 -12.30 -1.84
C ILE A 63 -23.04 -12.06 -0.78
N VAL A 64 -23.14 -10.83 -0.25
CA VAL A 64 -24.14 -10.51 0.76
C VAL A 64 -25.55 -10.61 0.20
N ASN A 65 -25.75 -10.14 -1.04
CA ASN A 65 -27.05 -10.18 -1.70
C ASN A 65 -27.45 -11.58 -2.20
N SER A 66 -26.49 -12.45 -2.53
CA SER A 66 -26.76 -13.84 -2.91
C SER A 66 -27.01 -14.77 -1.71
N SER A 67 -26.61 -14.35 -0.51
CA SER A 67 -26.83 -15.08 0.74
C SER A 67 -28.16 -14.74 1.43
N ARG A 68 -29.01 -13.93 0.77
CA ARG A 68 -30.31 -13.45 1.28
C ARG A 68 -31.45 -14.03 0.46
#